data_AF-A0AAE7P231-F1
#
_entry.id   AF-A0AAE7P231-F1
#
_cell.length_a   1.000
_cell.length_b   1.000
_cell.length_c   1.000
_cell.angle_alpha   90.00
_cell.angle_beta   90.00
_cell.angle_gamma   90.00
#
_symmetry.space_group_name_H-M   'P 1'
#
loop_
_entity.id
_entity.type
_entity.pdbx_description
1 polymer ?
#
loop_
_entity_poly.entity_id
_entity_poly.type
_entity_poly.pdbx_seq_one_letter_code
_entity_poly.pdbx_strand_id
1 'polypeptide(L)'
;MSSNDKEALELIRYYKKSWSLLQKFDDGSLGLCKSDVGENFILGYDEALTAVDELKRELAKKGEASKIFGIQKASEFEGIIKNIYQTFGGRDLLASPQEKAANLIYYIIKDHPFSDGNKRIGSFIFILFLSKCRLLYKSSGELRINDNALVALALFIAQSEPKQKDMVVNLITNLLVD
;
A
#
# COMPACT_ATOMS: atom_id res chain seq x y z
N MET A 1 -37.25 7.70 19.66
CA MET A 1 -35.98 8.10 19.03
C MET A 1 -36.28 9.19 18.03
N SER A 2 -35.62 10.34 18.18
CA SER A 2 -35.72 11.45 17.24
C SER A 2 -35.18 11.03 15.85
N SER A 3 -35.53 11.77 14.80
CA SER A 3 -34.97 11.50 13.46
C SER A 3 -33.44 11.53 13.45
N ASN A 4 -32.86 12.44 14.25
CA ASN A 4 -31.41 12.60 14.39
C ASN A 4 -30.76 11.40 15.09
N ASP A 5 -31.44 10.79 16.08
CA ASP A 5 -30.92 9.61 16.78
C ASP A 5 -30.80 8.41 15.84
N LYS A 6 -31.72 8.29 14.87
CA LYS A 6 -31.68 7.22 13.86
C LYS A 6 -30.56 7.43 12.85
N GLU A 7 -30.38 8.65 12.38
CA GLU A 7 -29.29 9.01 11.45
C GLU A 7 -27.91 8.75 12.07
N ALA A 8 -27.71 9.17 13.33
CA ALA A 8 -26.45 8.93 14.04
C ALA A 8 -26.14 7.43 14.18
N LEU A 9 -27.14 6.60 14.50
CA LEU A 9 -26.94 5.16 14.63
C LEU A 9 -26.60 4.48 13.31
N GLU A 10 -27.21 4.91 12.19
CA GLU A 10 -26.87 4.40 10.87
C GLU A 10 -25.43 4.75 10.48
N LEU A 11 -24.98 5.97 10.77
CA LEU A 11 -23.58 6.36 10.56
C LEU A 11 -22.61 5.52 11.42
N ILE A 12 -22.93 5.31 12.70
CA ILE A 12 -22.10 4.47 13.58
C ILE A 12 -21.96 3.05 13.01
N ARG A 13 -23.07 2.47 12.52
CA ARG A 13 -23.07 1.14 11.91
C ARG A 13 -22.28 1.11 10.61
N TYR A 14 -22.45 2.13 9.77
CA TYR A 14 -21.75 2.26 8.50
C TYR A 14 -20.23 2.31 8.68
N TYR A 15 -19.74 3.06 9.68
CA TYR A 15 -18.31 3.20 9.96
C TYR A 15 -17.73 2.14 10.93
N LYS A 16 -18.47 1.05 11.22
CA LYS A 16 -18.04 0.00 12.17
C LYS A 16 -16.60 -0.48 11.96
N LYS A 17 -16.18 -0.66 10.71
CA LYS A 17 -14.82 -1.08 10.37
C LYS A 17 -13.77 -0.05 10.79
N SER A 18 -14.03 1.23 10.55
CA SER A 18 -13.15 2.32 10.96
C SER A 18 -12.94 2.32 12.48
N TRP A 19 -14.02 2.18 13.25
CA TRP A 19 -13.93 2.13 14.72
C TRP A 19 -13.12 0.92 15.20
N SER A 20 -13.33 -0.25 14.58
CA SER A 20 -12.58 -1.45 14.94
C SER A 20 -11.08 -1.34 14.61
N LEU A 21 -10.71 -0.71 13.49
CA LEU A 21 -9.32 -0.56 13.10
C LEU A 21 -8.59 0.47 13.98
N LEU A 22 -9.25 1.58 14.31
CA LEU A 22 -8.71 2.60 15.21
C LEU A 22 -8.45 2.02 16.60
N GLN A 23 -9.42 1.31 17.19
CA GLN A 23 -9.23 0.65 18.49
C GLN A 23 -8.05 -0.33 18.47
N LYS A 24 -7.95 -1.17 17.43
CA LYS A 24 -6.84 -2.13 17.30
C LYS A 24 -5.50 -1.44 17.13
N PHE A 25 -5.47 -0.30 16.45
CA PHE A 25 -4.27 0.50 16.27
C PHE A 25 -3.79 1.04 17.63
N ASP A 26 -4.69 1.66 18.38
CA ASP A 26 -4.39 2.26 19.69
C ASP A 26 -3.94 1.21 20.71
N ASP A 27 -4.58 0.04 20.71
CA ASP A 27 -4.24 -1.06 21.63
C ASP A 27 -3.01 -1.88 21.18
N GLY A 28 -2.40 -1.55 20.02
CA GLY A 28 -1.28 -2.31 19.45
C GLY A 28 -1.64 -3.75 19.04
N SER A 29 -2.92 -4.03 18.83
CA SER A 29 -3.45 -5.36 18.51
C SER A 29 -3.74 -5.58 17.02
N LEU A 30 -3.36 -4.62 16.16
CA LEU A 30 -3.34 -4.81 14.72
C LEU A 30 -2.33 -5.89 14.33
N GLY A 31 -2.84 -7.11 14.16
CA GLY A 31 -2.09 -8.21 13.56
C GLY A 31 -2.31 -8.32 12.05
N LEU A 32 -1.59 -9.27 11.46
CA LEU A 32 -1.83 -9.69 10.08
C LEU A 32 -3.25 -10.24 9.94
N CYS A 33 -3.99 -9.72 8.97
CA CYS A 33 -5.31 -10.21 8.64
C CYS A 33 -5.20 -11.31 7.60
N LYS A 34 -5.84 -12.46 7.86
CA LYS A 34 -5.97 -13.52 6.85
C LYS A 34 -7.13 -13.19 5.93
N SER A 35 -6.87 -13.19 4.64
CA SER A 35 -7.89 -13.05 3.61
C SER A 35 -7.57 -14.00 2.48
N ASP A 36 -8.60 -14.71 2.01
CA ASP A 36 -8.51 -15.54 0.80
C ASP A 36 -8.82 -14.73 -0.46
N VAL A 37 -9.01 -13.41 -0.33
CA VAL A 37 -9.26 -12.50 -1.43
C VAL A 37 -7.96 -12.05 -2.06
N GLY A 38 -7.94 -12.00 -3.39
CA GLY A 38 -6.78 -11.59 -4.18
C GLY A 38 -6.07 -12.78 -4.80
N GLU A 39 -5.34 -12.51 -5.88
CA GLU A 39 -4.60 -13.50 -6.63
C GLU A 39 -3.10 -13.33 -6.42
N ASN A 40 -2.39 -14.46 -6.39
CA ASN A 40 -0.95 -14.45 -6.36
C ASN A 40 -0.42 -13.92 -7.70
N PHE A 41 0.41 -12.88 -7.61
CA PHE A 41 1.06 -12.26 -8.75
C PHE A 41 2.53 -11.99 -8.41
N ILE A 42 3.40 -12.25 -9.39
CA ILE A 42 4.83 -11.98 -9.29
C ILE A 42 5.13 -10.75 -10.14
N LEU A 43 5.37 -9.62 -9.48
CA LEU A 43 5.87 -8.39 -10.09
C LEU A 43 7.37 -8.55 -10.31
N GLY A 44 7.76 -8.76 -11.57
CA GLY A 44 9.17 -8.80 -11.96
C GLY A 44 9.83 -7.42 -11.84
N TYR A 45 11.15 -7.41 -11.60
CA TYR A 45 11.91 -6.14 -11.54
C TYR A 45 11.80 -5.34 -12.85
N ASP A 46 11.92 -6.00 -14.01
CA ASP A 46 11.83 -5.33 -15.31
C ASP A 46 10.42 -4.78 -15.58
N GLU A 47 9.36 -5.49 -15.16
CA GLU A 47 7.98 -5.00 -15.24
C GLU A 47 7.77 -3.78 -14.34
N ALA A 48 8.29 -3.83 -13.12
CA ALA A 48 8.22 -2.72 -12.18
C ALA A 48 8.98 -1.49 -12.72
N LEU A 49 10.18 -1.69 -13.29
CA LEU A 49 10.98 -0.60 -13.84
C LEU A 49 10.31 0.04 -15.06
N THR A 50 9.75 -0.79 -15.96
CA THR A 50 8.98 -0.31 -17.12
C THR A 50 7.80 0.56 -16.67
N ALA A 51 7.08 0.13 -15.63
CA ALA A 51 5.97 0.89 -15.07
C ALA A 51 6.44 2.23 -14.47
N VAL A 52 7.56 2.27 -13.76
CA VAL A 52 8.15 3.53 -13.25
C VAL A 52 8.50 4.48 -14.39
N ASP A 53 9.07 3.96 -15.47
CA ASP A 53 9.41 4.76 -16.65
C ASP A 53 8.17 5.32 -17.36
N GLU A 54 7.07 4.56 -17.41
CA GLU A 54 5.78 5.04 -17.92
C GLU A 54 5.23 6.18 -17.05
N LEU A 55 5.22 6.00 -15.73
CA LEU A 55 4.81 7.06 -14.81
C LEU A 55 5.65 8.32 -15.00
N LYS A 56 6.98 8.17 -15.09
CA LYS A 56 7.90 9.28 -15.33
C LYS A 56 7.57 10.01 -16.63
N ARG A 57 7.33 9.28 -17.73
CA ARG A 57 6.97 9.87 -19.02
C ARG A 57 5.68 10.68 -18.93
N GLU A 58 4.64 10.14 -18.29
CA GLU A 58 3.36 10.83 -18.15
C GLU A 58 3.45 12.08 -17.28
N LEU A 59 4.18 12.02 -16.16
CA LEU A 59 4.40 13.19 -15.30
C LEU A 59 5.29 14.24 -15.98
N ALA A 60 6.30 13.83 -16.75
CA ALA A 60 7.17 14.74 -17.48
C ALA A 60 6.41 15.54 -18.54
N LYS A 61 5.45 14.92 -19.26
CA LYS A 61 4.56 15.61 -20.20
C LYS A 61 3.78 16.75 -19.56
N LYS A 62 3.45 16.63 -18.27
CA LYS A 62 2.73 17.63 -17.48
C LYS A 62 3.65 18.63 -16.76
N GLY A 63 4.97 18.47 -16.87
CA GLY A 63 5.94 19.28 -16.11
C GLY A 63 6.00 18.93 -14.62
N GLU A 64 5.48 17.77 -14.21
CA GLU A 64 5.38 17.35 -12.80
C GLU A 64 6.54 16.42 -12.37
N ALA A 65 7.43 16.05 -13.29
CA ALA A 65 8.62 15.24 -13.02
C ALA A 65 9.90 16.07 -13.14
N SER A 66 10.74 16.02 -12.10
CA SER A 66 12.09 16.59 -12.16
C SER A 66 13.01 15.75 -13.06
N LYS A 67 14.16 16.30 -13.44
CA LYS A 67 15.18 15.55 -14.22
C LYS A 67 15.66 14.30 -13.50
N ILE A 68 15.65 14.32 -12.17
CA ILE A 68 16.11 13.22 -11.31
C ILE A 68 14.98 12.29 -10.85
N PHE A 69 13.74 12.54 -11.26
CA PHE A 69 12.60 11.68 -10.95
C PHE A 69 12.81 10.26 -11.49
N GLY A 70 12.61 9.27 -10.64
CA GLY A 70 12.72 7.85 -10.99
C GLY A 70 14.15 7.39 -11.33
N ILE A 71 15.18 8.23 -11.13
CA ILE A 71 16.58 7.78 -11.24
C ILE A 71 16.89 6.92 -10.02
N GLN A 72 17.28 5.66 -10.22
CA GLN A 72 17.65 4.75 -9.13
C GLN A 72 18.98 5.18 -8.51
N LYS A 73 19.10 5.08 -7.18
CA LYS A 73 20.35 5.37 -6.45
C LYS A 73 21.38 4.25 -6.56
N ALA A 74 20.91 3.00 -6.52
CA ALA A 74 21.68 1.77 -6.60
C ALA A 74 20.72 0.61 -6.94
N SER A 75 21.04 -0.61 -6.52
CA SER A 75 20.18 -1.80 -6.67
C SER A 75 19.09 -1.91 -5.60
N GLU A 76 18.77 -0.84 -4.87
CA GLU A 76 17.81 -0.85 -3.77
C GLU A 76 16.40 -1.21 -4.25
N PHE A 77 15.95 -0.67 -5.40
CA PHE A 77 14.63 -0.98 -5.93
C PHE A 77 14.48 -2.46 -6.29
N GLU A 78 15.49 -3.03 -6.97
CA GLU A 78 15.53 -4.46 -7.28
C GLU A 78 15.50 -5.32 -6.00
N GLY A 79 16.26 -4.91 -4.98
CA GLY A 79 16.27 -5.54 -3.66
C GLY A 79 14.89 -5.55 -3.02
N ILE A 80 14.17 -4.42 -3.07
CA ILE A 80 12.80 -4.31 -2.53
C ILE A 80 11.83 -5.25 -3.26
N ILE A 81 11.88 -5.28 -4.60
CA ILE A 81 11.02 -6.18 -5.39
C ILE A 81 11.30 -7.65 -5.05
N LYS A 82 12.56 -8.04 -4.91
CA LYS A 82 12.93 -9.41 -4.53
C LYS A 82 12.55 -9.75 -3.09
N ASN A 83 12.66 -8.79 -2.16
CA ASN A 83 12.40 -8.98 -0.73
C ASN A 83 10.96 -9.42 -0.45
N ILE A 84 9.97 -8.86 -1.16
CA ILE A 84 8.56 -9.24 -0.95
C ILE A 84 8.23 -10.68 -1.39
N TYR A 85 9.15 -11.36 -2.09
CA TYR A 85 9.03 -12.77 -2.50
C TYR A 85 10.02 -13.69 -1.81
N GLN A 86 10.70 -13.22 -0.76
CA GLN A 86 11.68 -14.02 -0.04
C GLN A 86 11.02 -15.18 0.73
N THR A 87 11.70 -16.32 0.75
CA THR A 87 11.27 -17.53 1.47
C THR A 87 12.24 -17.90 2.60
N PHE A 88 11.74 -18.48 3.68
CA PHE A 88 12.53 -19.14 4.73
C PHE A 88 11.97 -20.53 5.02
N GLY A 89 12.82 -21.56 5.01
CA GLY A 89 12.39 -22.96 5.22
C GLY A 89 11.36 -23.45 4.18
N GLY A 90 11.43 -22.95 2.95
CA GLY A 90 10.50 -23.28 1.87
C GLY A 90 9.12 -22.62 1.98
N ARG A 91 8.95 -21.63 2.86
CA ARG A 91 7.70 -20.86 3.01
C ARG A 91 7.95 -19.38 2.75
N ASP A 92 7.00 -18.73 2.09
CA ASP A 92 7.00 -17.27 1.91
C ASP A 92 7.04 -16.56 3.27
N LEU A 93 7.88 -15.53 3.38
CA LEU A 93 7.89 -14.65 4.55
C LEU A 93 6.65 -13.74 4.58
N LEU A 94 6.17 -13.32 3.41
CA LEU A 94 4.94 -12.56 3.23
C LEU A 94 3.92 -13.44 2.51
N ALA A 95 2.98 -14.00 3.26
CA ALA A 95 2.13 -15.07 2.74
C ALA A 95 1.09 -14.55 1.74
N SER A 96 0.42 -13.44 2.07
CA SER A 96 -0.68 -12.90 1.26
C SER A 96 -0.25 -11.80 0.28
N PRO A 97 -0.99 -11.57 -0.82
CA PRO A 97 -0.79 -10.41 -1.68
C PRO A 97 -0.95 -9.07 -0.94
N GLN A 98 -1.79 -8.99 0.09
CA GLN A 98 -1.98 -7.82 0.94
C GLN A 98 -0.71 -7.50 1.72
N GLU A 99 -0.09 -8.51 2.34
CA GLU A 99 1.20 -8.37 3.04
C GLU A 99 2.30 -7.91 2.09
N LYS A 100 2.37 -8.52 0.91
CA LYS A 100 3.34 -8.14 -0.14
C LYS A 100 3.14 -6.69 -0.57
N ALA A 101 1.89 -6.27 -0.85
CA ALA A 101 1.56 -4.90 -1.23
C ALA A 101 1.88 -3.88 -0.13
N ALA A 102 1.53 -4.19 1.13
CA ALA A 102 1.79 -3.33 2.28
C ALA A 102 3.28 -3.11 2.53
N ASN A 103 4.08 -4.18 2.43
CA ASN A 103 5.53 -4.07 2.52
C ASN A 103 6.14 -3.34 1.31
N LEU A 104 5.64 -3.59 0.10
CA LEU A 104 6.12 -2.96 -1.13
C LEU A 104 6.01 -1.44 -1.07
N ILE A 105 4.83 -0.90 -0.72
CA ILE A 105 4.67 0.56 -0.58
C ILE A 105 5.51 1.11 0.57
N TYR A 106 5.60 0.38 1.69
CA TYR A 106 6.40 0.79 2.84
C TYR A 106 7.88 0.96 2.46
N TYR A 107 8.48 -0.06 1.85
CA TYR A 107 9.89 -0.07 1.50
C TYR A 107 10.23 0.97 0.43
N ILE A 108 9.45 1.08 -0.65
CA ILE A 108 9.73 2.09 -1.70
C ILE A 108 9.70 3.51 -1.11
N ILE A 109 8.74 3.79 -0.22
CA ILE A 109 8.64 5.12 0.37
C ILE A 109 9.73 5.36 1.42
N LYS A 110 10.03 4.38 2.29
CA LYS A 110 10.99 4.54 3.39
C LYS A 110 12.44 4.46 2.98
N ASP A 111 12.79 3.50 2.15
CA ASP A 111 14.18 3.23 1.80
C ASP A 111 14.66 4.21 0.73
N HIS A 112 13.74 4.92 0.09
CA HIS A 112 14.01 5.94 -0.91
C HIS A 112 14.95 5.46 -2.05
N PRO A 113 14.61 4.37 -2.77
CA PRO A 113 15.49 3.77 -3.78
C PRO A 113 15.74 4.67 -5.00
N PHE A 114 14.93 5.73 -5.18
CA PHE A 114 15.08 6.72 -6.24
C PHE A 114 15.60 8.06 -5.70
N SER A 115 16.30 8.82 -6.55
CA SER A 115 16.78 10.17 -6.22
C SER A 115 15.63 11.15 -5.95
N ASP A 116 14.51 11.03 -6.68
CA ASP A 116 13.28 11.78 -6.47
C ASP A 116 12.07 10.92 -6.87
N GLY A 117 10.91 11.23 -6.28
CA GLY A 117 9.64 10.62 -6.64
C GLY A 117 9.20 9.44 -5.78
N ASN A 118 9.98 9.01 -4.78
CA ASN A 118 9.72 7.79 -3.99
C ASN A 118 8.28 7.63 -3.49
N LYS A 119 7.64 8.70 -3.00
CA LYS A 119 6.23 8.67 -2.58
C LYS A 119 5.30 8.36 -3.76
N ARG A 120 5.46 9.06 -4.87
CA ARG A 120 4.63 8.91 -6.08
C ARG A 120 4.87 7.54 -6.74
N ILE A 121 6.13 7.11 -6.83
CA ILE A 121 6.51 5.82 -7.39
C ILE A 121 5.99 4.68 -6.50
N GLY A 122 6.19 4.76 -5.18
CA GLY A 122 5.67 3.77 -4.23
C GLY A 122 4.16 3.65 -4.29
N SER A 123 3.44 4.76 -4.32
CA SER A 123 1.98 4.78 -4.49
C SER A 123 1.53 4.17 -5.82
N PHE A 124 2.21 4.47 -6.92
CA PHE A 124 1.86 3.93 -8.23
C PHE A 124 2.12 2.42 -8.34
N ILE A 125 3.31 1.97 -7.92
CA ILE A 125 3.67 0.54 -7.90
C ILE A 125 2.73 -0.25 -6.98
N PHE A 126 2.32 0.34 -5.85
CA PHE A 126 1.30 -0.23 -4.98
C PHE A 126 -0.04 -0.42 -5.69
N ILE A 127 -0.58 0.61 -6.37
CA ILE A 127 -1.83 0.50 -7.13
C ILE A 127 -1.71 -0.55 -8.25
N LEU A 128 -0.61 -0.53 -8.99
CA LEU A 128 -0.35 -1.52 -10.05
C LEU A 128 -0.37 -2.93 -9.49
N PHE A 129 0.32 -3.17 -8.38
CA PHE A 129 0.35 -4.45 -7.71
C PHE A 129 -1.05 -4.89 -7.27
N LEU A 130 -1.82 -4.00 -6.63
CA LEU A 130 -3.20 -4.29 -6.24
C LEU A 130 -4.07 -4.61 -7.45
N SER A 131 -3.90 -3.92 -8.58
CA SER A 131 -4.64 -4.19 -9.81
C SER A 131 -4.35 -5.61 -10.32
N LYS A 132 -3.06 -5.98 -10.38
CA LYS A 132 -2.61 -7.30 -10.87
C LYS A 132 -3.05 -8.44 -9.94
N CYS A 133 -3.12 -8.19 -8.64
CA CYS A 133 -3.64 -9.13 -7.64
C CYS A 133 -5.17 -9.16 -7.56
N ARG A 134 -5.93 -8.44 -8.40
CA ARG A 134 -7.39 -8.27 -8.27
C ARG A 134 -7.82 -7.75 -6.88
N LEU A 135 -6.98 -6.91 -6.28
CA LEU A 135 -7.18 -6.29 -4.98
C LEU A 135 -7.54 -4.81 -5.03
N LEU A 136 -7.49 -4.16 -6.20
CA LEU A 136 -7.74 -2.73 -6.34
C LEU A 136 -9.17 -2.33 -5.92
N TYR A 137 -10.14 -3.19 -6.21
CA TYR A 137 -11.57 -2.96 -5.94
C TYR A 137 -12.10 -3.95 -4.90
N LYS A 138 -13.06 -3.47 -4.10
CA LYS A 138 -13.94 -4.31 -3.29
C LYS A 138 -14.94 -5.04 -4.19
N SER A 139 -15.64 -6.03 -3.62
CA SER A 139 -16.78 -6.68 -4.28
C SER A 139 -17.90 -5.71 -4.68
N SER A 140 -18.04 -4.59 -3.98
CA SER A 140 -19.00 -3.51 -4.32
C SER A 140 -18.61 -2.69 -5.56
N GLY A 141 -17.40 -2.87 -6.10
CA GLY A 141 -16.85 -2.04 -7.19
C GLY A 141 -16.18 -0.75 -6.74
N GLU A 142 -16.22 -0.43 -5.43
CA GLU A 142 -15.47 0.70 -4.88
C GLU A 142 -13.98 0.40 -4.80
N LEU A 143 -13.14 1.43 -4.93
CA LEU A 143 -11.71 1.31 -4.62
C LEU A 143 -11.50 0.94 -3.16
N ARG A 144 -10.58 0.00 -2.89
CA ARG A 144 -10.15 -0.27 -1.49
C ARG A 144 -9.43 0.93 -0.89
N ILE A 145 -8.58 1.57 -1.69
CA ILE A 145 -7.84 2.79 -1.33
C ILE A 145 -8.15 3.84 -2.40
N ASN A 146 -8.90 4.87 -2.04
CA ASN A 146 -9.16 6.01 -2.93
C ASN A 146 -7.99 7.02 -2.91
N ASP A 147 -8.04 8.03 -3.77
CA ASP A 147 -6.96 9.02 -3.93
C ASP A 147 -6.59 9.72 -2.62
N ASN A 148 -7.58 10.16 -1.85
CA ASN A 148 -7.35 10.83 -0.56
C ASN A 148 -6.67 9.89 0.44
N ALA A 149 -7.13 8.65 0.53
CA ALA A 149 -6.55 7.63 1.40
C ALA A 149 -5.13 7.27 0.97
N LEU A 150 -4.85 7.20 -0.33
CA LEU A 150 -3.53 6.91 -0.87
C LEU A 150 -2.53 8.03 -0.53
N VAL A 151 -2.93 9.30 -0.69
CA VAL A 151 -2.10 10.44 -0.31
C VAL A 151 -1.81 10.43 1.18
N ALA A 152 -2.84 10.28 2.01
CA ALA A 152 -2.69 10.22 3.46
C ALA A 152 -1.77 9.06 3.87
N LEU A 153 -1.92 7.89 3.26
CA LEU A 153 -1.11 6.72 3.55
C LEU A 153 0.35 6.91 3.14
N ALA A 154 0.61 7.43 1.95
CA ALA A 154 1.97 7.68 1.47
C ALA A 154 2.71 8.69 2.36
N LEU A 155 2.01 9.72 2.85
CA LEU A 155 2.55 10.69 3.80
C LEU A 155 2.76 10.06 5.18
N PHE A 156 1.81 9.27 5.67
CA PHE A 156 1.92 8.57 6.94
C PHE A 156 3.14 7.63 6.96
N ILE A 157 3.32 6.81 5.92
CA ILE A 157 4.51 5.98 5.74
C ILE A 157 5.76 6.85 5.71
N ALA A 158 5.78 7.95 4.96
CA ALA A 158 6.96 8.81 4.88
C ALA A 158 7.35 9.40 6.25
N GLN A 159 6.37 9.73 7.10
CA GLN A 159 6.60 10.33 8.42
C GLN A 159 6.76 9.34 9.58
N SER A 160 6.42 8.06 9.41
CA SER A 160 6.49 7.08 10.51
C SER A 160 7.94 6.83 10.98
N GLU A 161 8.15 6.48 12.24
CA GLU A 161 9.49 6.05 12.67
C GLU A 161 9.81 4.64 12.15
N PRO A 162 11.07 4.28 11.86
CA PRO A 162 11.42 2.92 11.41
C PRO A 162 10.96 1.81 12.36
N LYS A 163 10.97 2.08 13.68
CA LYS A 163 10.46 1.16 14.72
C LYS A 163 8.96 0.89 14.62
N GLN A 164 8.20 1.71 13.89
CA GLN A 164 6.76 1.57 13.70
C GLN A 164 6.41 0.75 12.44
N LYS A 165 7.40 0.19 11.74
CA LYS A 165 7.21 -0.58 10.50
C LYS A 165 6.05 -1.56 10.59
N ASP A 166 6.08 -2.46 11.57
CA ASP A 166 5.10 -3.54 11.66
C ASP A 166 3.68 -3.01 11.89
N MET A 167 3.54 -1.99 12.72
CA MET A 167 2.27 -1.29 12.93
C MET A 167 1.73 -0.67 11.62
N VAL A 168 2.59 0.01 10.85
CA VAL A 168 2.20 0.62 9.57
C VAL A 168 1.82 -0.45 8.54
N VAL A 169 2.64 -1.48 8.39
CA VAL A 169 2.39 -2.58 7.45
C VAL A 169 1.11 -3.34 7.82
N ASN A 170 0.88 -3.60 9.11
CA ASN A 170 -0.35 -4.27 9.57
C ASN A 170 -1.58 -3.40 9.31
N LEU A 171 -1.51 -2.08 9.55
CA LEU A 171 -2.61 -1.17 9.21
C LEU A 171 -2.94 -1.25 7.71
N ILE A 172 -1.94 -1.12 6.83
CA ILE A 172 -2.15 -1.18 5.37
C ILE A 172 -2.76 -2.53 4.97
N THR A 173 -2.23 -3.63 5.51
CA THR A 173 -2.74 -4.97 5.25
C THR A 173 -4.22 -5.09 5.63
N ASN A 174 -4.62 -4.55 6.79
CA ASN A 174 -6.01 -4.55 7.25
C ASN A 174 -6.93 -3.63 6.42
N LEU A 175 -6.40 -2.55 5.82
CA LEU A 175 -7.16 -1.69 4.90
C LEU A 175 -7.47 -2.39 3.56
N LEU A 176 -6.71 -3.44 3.21
CA LEU A 176 -6.86 -4.20 1.97
C LEU A 176 -7.75 -5.44 2.08
N VAL A 177 -8.20 -5.78 3.29
CA VAL A 177 -9.20 -6.83 3.53
C VAL A 177 -10.57 -6.18 3.59
N ASP A 178 -11.65 -6.88 3.25
CA ASP A 178 -13.02 -6.36 3.33
C ASP A 178 -13.57 -6.33 4.76
#